data_AF-A0A933LIZ6-F1
#
_entry.id   AF-A0A933LIZ6-F1
#
_cell.length_a   1.000
_cell.length_b   1.000
_cell.length_c   1.000
_cell.angle_alpha   90.00
_cell.angle_beta   90.00
_cell.angle_gamma   90.00
#
_symmetry.space_group_name_H-M   'P 1'
#
loop_
_entity.id
_entity.type
_entity.pdbx_description
1 polymer ?
#
loop_
_entity_poly.entity_id
_entity_poly.type
_entity_poly.pdbx_seq_one_letter_code
_entity_poly.pdbx_strand_id
1 'polypeptide(L)'
;MITCRHARHLFDTYLDGELSPSLQAELHAHQLNCSDCQGELALLEACGDVVAYDRGEPTVNAAFTDRVLLAYRAQARPAPRRHWGRLILTVSSPEAAAAAIALAVLLIAPTGKEASPGLVAGERTRVPDSVKDILLTFGGKEEGAPKSPTARQMPAGFVDVMLAPWVEQTRKTVDGTRRSVERLDSLLRLGIAGATEAFAASGRAADAVKTVPEAVHQPKPVDPNPLDPSFLHQAPTVPQPGPEVDDTVEAL
;
A
#
# COMPACT_ATOMS: atom_id res chain seq x y z
N MET A 1 4.81 -31.73 -6.11
CA MET A 1 3.78 -31.67 -5.05
C MET A 1 4.49 -31.90 -3.73
N ILE A 2 4.45 -30.95 -2.81
CA ILE A 2 5.09 -31.12 -1.49
C ILE A 2 4.27 -32.08 -0.63
N THR A 3 4.96 -32.86 0.20
CA THR A 3 4.31 -33.78 1.16
C THR A 3 3.98 -33.02 2.46
N CYS A 4 2.99 -33.47 3.23
CA CYS A 4 2.62 -32.83 4.50
C CYS A 4 3.80 -32.75 5.48
N ARG A 5 4.67 -33.78 5.49
CA ARG A 5 5.89 -33.76 6.29
C ARG A 5 6.85 -32.66 5.85
N HIS A 6 7.01 -32.46 4.54
CA HIS A 6 7.84 -31.37 4.03
C HIS A 6 7.24 -30.01 4.39
N ALA A 7 5.91 -29.84 4.21
CA ALA A 7 5.21 -28.61 4.59
C ALA A 7 5.44 -28.24 6.07
N ARG A 8 5.34 -29.22 6.99
CA ARG A 8 5.60 -29.00 8.43
C ARG A 8 7.02 -28.51 8.73
N HIS A 9 8.03 -28.99 8.00
CA HIS A 9 9.40 -28.50 8.16
C HIS A 9 9.59 -27.08 7.65
N LEU A 10 8.71 -26.59 6.77
CA LEU A 10 8.76 -25.22 6.25
C LEU A 10 8.00 -24.22 7.12
N PHE A 11 7.20 -24.68 8.10
CA PHE A 11 6.39 -23.79 8.93
C PHE A 11 7.24 -22.83 9.77
N ASP A 12 8.30 -23.30 10.42
CA ASP A 12 9.17 -22.45 11.23
C ASP A 12 9.79 -21.33 10.37
N THR A 13 10.44 -21.70 9.26
CA THR A 13 11.04 -20.75 8.31
C THR A 13 10.02 -19.81 7.66
N TYR A 14 8.78 -20.28 7.48
CA TYR A 14 7.68 -19.46 6.99
C TYR A 14 7.22 -18.42 8.02
N LEU A 15 7.07 -18.81 9.29
CA LEU A 15 6.68 -17.92 10.38
C LEU A 15 7.75 -16.87 10.69
N ASP A 16 9.03 -17.22 10.50
CA ASP A 16 10.15 -16.28 10.60
C ASP A 16 10.26 -15.33 9.40
N GLY A 17 9.50 -15.56 8.32
CA GLY A 17 9.54 -14.77 7.09
C GLY A 17 10.82 -14.98 6.25
N GLU A 18 11.55 -16.08 6.50
CA GLU A 18 12.82 -16.41 5.83
C GLU A 18 12.63 -17.29 4.58
N LEU A 19 11.39 -17.75 4.32
CA LEU A 19 11.08 -18.65 3.22
C LEU A 19 11.17 -17.93 1.87
N SER A 20 11.75 -18.57 0.85
CA SER A 20 11.81 -18.02 -0.50
C SER A 20 10.40 -17.92 -1.13
N PRO A 21 10.14 -16.92 -2.01
CA PRO A 21 8.80 -16.71 -2.56
C PRO A 21 8.29 -17.89 -3.40
N SER A 22 9.20 -18.65 -4.03
CA SER A 22 8.82 -19.86 -4.77
C SER A 22 8.35 -20.98 -3.84
N LEU A 23 9.04 -21.20 -2.72
CA LEU A 23 8.63 -22.20 -1.72
C LEU A 23 7.36 -21.77 -0.99
N GLN A 24 7.19 -20.47 -0.75
CA GLN A 24 5.97 -19.92 -0.18
C GLN A 24 4.76 -20.21 -1.07
N ALA A 25 4.88 -20.04 -2.39
CA ALA A 25 3.82 -20.39 -3.34
C ALA A 25 3.49 -21.89 -3.31
N GLU A 26 4.50 -22.77 -3.21
CA GLU A 26 4.28 -24.22 -3.09
C GLU A 26 3.59 -24.60 -1.77
N LEU A 27 3.96 -23.96 -0.66
CA LEU A 27 3.34 -24.16 0.65
C LEU A 27 1.87 -23.73 0.64
N HIS A 28 1.56 -22.55 0.10
CA HIS A 28 0.18 -22.09 -0.03
C HIS A 28 -0.64 -22.99 -0.97
N ALA A 29 -0.07 -23.45 -2.08
CA ALA A 29 -0.76 -24.40 -2.95
C ALA A 29 -1.08 -25.74 -2.24
N HIS A 30 -0.23 -26.18 -1.31
CA HIS A 30 -0.51 -27.34 -0.48
C HIS A 30 -1.60 -27.07 0.57
N GLN A 31 -1.57 -25.92 1.24
CA GLN A 31 -2.60 -25.52 2.22
C GLN A 31 -4.01 -25.48 1.62
N LEU A 32 -4.15 -25.02 0.36
CA LEU A 32 -5.43 -25.04 -0.34
C LEU A 32 -6.01 -26.45 -0.52
N ASN A 33 -5.17 -27.49 -0.47
CA ASN A 33 -5.56 -28.88 -0.69
C ASN A 33 -5.56 -29.73 0.59
N CYS A 34 -4.99 -29.24 1.70
CA CYS A 34 -4.82 -30.01 2.94
C CYS A 34 -5.27 -29.19 4.16
N SER A 35 -6.45 -29.51 4.69
CA SER A 35 -7.02 -28.87 5.89
C SER A 35 -6.18 -29.09 7.15
N ASP A 36 -5.49 -30.23 7.26
CA ASP A 36 -4.69 -30.57 8.43
C ASP A 36 -3.48 -29.64 8.54
N CYS A 37 -2.76 -29.42 7.44
CA CYS A 37 -1.65 -28.47 7.40
C CYS A 37 -2.10 -27.02 7.59
N GLN A 38 -3.31 -26.68 7.12
CA GLN A 38 -3.90 -25.36 7.40
C GLN A 38 -4.19 -25.16 8.90
N GLY A 39 -4.79 -26.16 9.55
CA GLY A 39 -5.10 -26.11 10.99
C GLY A 39 -3.84 -26.07 11.85
N GLU A 40 -2.81 -26.84 11.50
CA GLU A 40 -1.53 -26.83 12.20
C GLU A 40 -0.83 -25.47 12.10
N LEU A 41 -0.80 -24.85 10.92
CA LEU A 41 -0.20 -23.53 10.76
C LEU A 41 -0.98 -22.46 11.54
N ALA A 42 -2.31 -22.47 11.48
CA ALA A 42 -3.15 -21.54 12.23
C ALA A 42 -2.96 -21.68 13.75
N LEU A 43 -2.76 -22.91 14.25
CA LEU A 43 -2.44 -23.14 15.66
C LEU A 43 -1.07 -22.56 16.03
N LEU A 44 -0.05 -22.73 15.18
CA LEU A 44 1.29 -22.16 15.41
C LEU A 44 1.27 -20.63 15.39
N GLU A 45 0.52 -20.01 14.47
CA GLU A 45 0.32 -18.56 14.43
C GLU A 45 -0.34 -18.05 15.72
N ALA A 46 -1.40 -18.71 16.18
CA ALA A 46 -2.05 -18.36 17.44
C ALA A 46 -1.13 -18.51 18.66
N CYS A 47 -0.28 -19.55 18.69
CA CYS A 47 0.76 -19.68 19.72
C CYS A 47 1.78 -18.54 19.66
N GLY A 48 2.17 -18.12 18.45
CA GLY A 48 3.05 -16.97 18.22
C GLY A 48 2.45 -15.68 18.79
N ASP A 49 1.17 -15.44 18.56
CA ASP A 49 0.45 -14.28 19.09
C ASP A 49 0.40 -14.28 20.63
N VAL A 50 0.18 -15.43 21.26
CA VAL A 50 0.19 -15.55 22.73
C VAL A 50 1.58 -15.24 23.30
N VAL A 51 2.64 -15.78 22.68
CA VAL A 51 4.03 -15.50 23.10
C VAL A 51 4.38 -14.03 22.87
N ALA A 52 3.90 -13.43 21.78
CA ALA A 52 4.07 -12.02 21.51
C ALA A 52 3.36 -11.14 22.55
N TYR A 53 2.19 -11.56 23.04
CA TYR A 53 1.42 -10.86 24.05
C TYR A 53 2.01 -11.01 25.47
N ASP A 54 2.56 -12.18 25.79
CA ASP A 54 3.18 -12.44 27.11
C ASP A 54 4.50 -11.68 27.30
N ARG A 55 5.19 -11.38 26.20
CA ARG A 55 6.30 -10.42 26.22
C ARG A 55 5.74 -9.04 26.52
N GLY A 56 5.74 -8.67 27.80
CA GLY A 56 5.39 -7.32 28.24
C GLY A 56 6.07 -6.27 27.37
N GLU A 57 5.35 -5.19 27.07
CA GLU A 57 5.87 -4.14 26.20
C GLU A 57 7.27 -3.72 26.66
N PRO A 58 8.29 -3.79 25.78
CA PRO A 58 9.62 -3.38 26.16
C PRO A 58 9.54 -1.93 26.62
N THR A 59 10.09 -1.61 27.80
CA THR A 59 10.09 -0.24 28.31
C THR A 59 11.04 0.59 27.45
N VAL A 60 10.49 1.26 26.45
CA VAL A 60 11.25 2.11 25.55
C VAL A 60 11.46 3.48 26.20
N ASN A 61 12.70 3.97 26.20
CA ASN A 61 13.01 5.31 26.70
C ASN A 61 12.24 6.38 25.91
N ALA A 62 11.68 7.40 26.56
CA ALA A 62 10.97 8.52 25.92
C ALA A 62 11.76 9.16 24.76
N ALA A 63 13.09 9.20 24.83
CA ALA A 63 13.94 9.75 23.78
C ALA A 63 14.16 8.81 22.57
N PHE A 64 13.66 7.57 22.60
CA PHE A 64 13.79 6.63 21.48
C PHE A 64 12.94 7.06 20.30
N THR A 65 11.68 7.43 20.54
CA THR A 65 10.76 7.86 19.49
C THR A 65 11.32 9.06 18.73
N ASP A 66 11.87 10.04 19.45
CA ASP A 66 12.54 11.20 18.85
C ASP A 66 13.75 10.80 18.02
N ARG A 67 14.58 9.87 18.53
CA ARG A 67 15.75 9.35 17.80
C ARG A 67 15.35 8.60 16.52
N VAL A 68 14.32 7.76 16.57
CA VAL A 68 13.81 7.03 15.41
C VAL A 68 13.21 7.98 14.38
N LEU A 69 12.41 8.97 14.80
CA LEU A 69 11.83 9.95 13.90
C LEU A 69 12.90 10.86 13.26
N LEU A 70 13.92 11.25 14.03
CA LEU A 70 15.04 12.03 13.51
C LEU A 70 15.87 11.20 12.51
N ALA A 71 16.16 9.94 12.83
CA ALA A 71 16.85 9.01 11.93
C ALA A 71 16.05 8.74 10.65
N TYR A 72 14.74 8.52 10.76
CA TYR A 72 13.85 8.34 9.61
C TYR A 72 13.83 9.58 8.71
N ARG A 73 13.73 10.78 9.29
CA ARG A 73 13.82 12.04 8.52
C ARG A 73 15.18 12.22 7.85
N ALA A 74 16.26 11.77 8.49
CA ALA A 74 17.60 11.80 7.89
C ALA A 74 17.76 10.79 6.74
N GLN A 75 17.12 9.61 6.85
CA GLN A 75 17.14 8.57 5.82
C GLN A 75 16.16 8.81 4.68
N ALA A 76 15.08 9.55 4.94
CA ALA A 76 14.20 10.11 3.93
C ALA A 76 15.04 11.05 3.06
N ARG A 77 15.80 10.46 2.13
CA ARG A 77 16.55 11.19 1.11
C ARG A 77 15.58 12.21 0.57
N PRO A 78 15.92 13.51 0.60
CA PRO A 78 15.06 14.51 -0.01
C PRO A 78 14.80 14.01 -1.43
N ALA A 79 13.54 13.66 -1.72
CA ALA A 79 13.16 13.15 -3.01
C ALA A 79 13.83 14.07 -4.03
N PRO A 80 14.63 13.54 -4.98
CA PRO A 80 15.40 14.38 -5.88
C PRO A 80 14.41 15.40 -6.40
N ARG A 81 14.66 16.69 -6.11
CA ARG A 81 13.76 17.80 -6.48
C ARG A 81 13.70 17.76 -8.00
N ARG A 82 12.77 16.95 -8.50
CA ARG A 82 12.69 16.48 -9.87
C ARG A 82 12.51 17.77 -10.64
N HIS A 83 13.38 18.02 -11.61
CA HIS A 83 13.44 19.28 -12.36
C HIS A 83 12.17 19.60 -13.18
N TRP A 84 11.02 19.02 -12.85
CA TRP A 84 9.70 19.29 -13.43
C TRP A 84 9.38 20.77 -13.52
N GLY A 85 9.89 21.62 -12.62
CA GLY A 85 9.79 23.07 -12.78
C GLY A 85 10.46 23.57 -14.07
N ARG A 86 11.63 23.04 -14.43
CA ARG A 86 12.28 23.31 -15.73
C ARG A 86 11.60 22.57 -16.88
N LEU A 87 11.08 21.36 -16.65
CA LEU A 87 10.38 20.60 -17.69
C LEU A 87 9.05 21.27 -18.10
N ILE A 88 8.30 21.81 -17.15
CA ILE A 88 7.06 22.58 -17.41
C ILE A 88 7.39 23.88 -18.13
N LEU A 89 8.51 24.54 -17.77
CA LEU A 89 9.02 25.71 -18.49
C LEU A 89 9.48 25.40 -19.93
N THR A 90 9.90 24.16 -20.23
CA THR A 90 10.27 23.75 -21.59
C THR A 90 9.10 23.19 -22.42
N VAL A 91 8.07 22.62 -21.77
CA VAL A 91 6.90 22.03 -22.46
C VAL A 91 5.81 23.07 -22.71
N SER A 92 5.87 24.25 -22.09
CA SER A 92 5.04 25.42 -22.47
C SER A 92 5.51 26.09 -23.77
N SER A 93 6.06 25.33 -24.73
CA SER A 93 6.31 25.83 -26.08
C SER A 93 4.97 25.95 -26.81
N PRO A 94 4.64 27.11 -27.42
CA PRO A 94 3.36 27.34 -28.09
C PRO A 94 3.09 26.36 -29.25
N GLU A 95 4.12 25.70 -29.78
CA GLU A 95 3.98 24.71 -30.85
C GLU A 95 3.23 23.45 -30.40
N ALA A 96 3.45 22.99 -29.16
CA ALA A 96 2.77 21.80 -28.64
C ALA A 96 1.27 22.05 -28.42
N ALA A 97 0.89 23.29 -28.06
CA ALA A 97 -0.49 23.69 -27.91
C ALA A 97 -1.25 23.66 -29.26
N ALA A 98 -0.62 24.11 -30.35
CA ALA A 98 -1.22 24.08 -31.68
C ALA A 98 -1.48 22.65 -32.18
N ALA A 99 -0.54 21.72 -31.95
CA ALA A 99 -0.70 20.31 -32.33
C ALA A 99 -1.84 19.62 -31.55
N ALA A 100 -1.97 19.91 -30.25
CA ALA A 100 -3.05 19.35 -29.42
C ALA A 100 -4.44 19.87 -29.85
N ILE A 101 -4.55 21.16 -30.20
CA ILE A 101 -5.80 21.74 -30.71
C ILE A 101 -6.16 21.14 -32.08
N ALA A 102 -5.19 20.99 -33.00
CA ALA A 102 -5.43 20.37 -34.30
C ALA A 102 -5.93 18.92 -34.18
N LEU A 103 -5.35 18.15 -33.26
CA LEU A 103 -5.76 16.76 -33.01
C LEU A 103 -7.15 16.68 -32.37
N ALA A 104 -7.47 17.59 -31.45
CA ALA A 104 -8.81 17.69 -30.87
C ALA A 104 -9.87 18.06 -31.93
N VAL A 105 -9.54 18.97 -32.85
CA VAL A 105 -10.42 19.33 -33.98
C VAL A 105 -10.58 18.15 -34.94
N LEU A 106 -9.53 17.38 -35.22
CA LEU A 106 -9.61 16.17 -36.05
C LEU A 106 -10.47 15.06 -35.43
N LEU A 107 -10.48 14.93 -34.10
CA LEU A 107 -11.31 13.93 -33.41
C LEU A 107 -12.79 14.33 -33.32
N ILE A 108 -13.07 15.64 -33.25
CA ILE A 108 -14.45 16.15 -33.12
C ILE A 108 -15.08 16.41 -34.49
N ALA A 109 -14.28 16.68 -35.53
CA ALA A 109 -14.78 16.90 -36.88
C ALA A 109 -15.43 15.61 -37.39
N PRO A 110 -16.77 15.59 -37.60
CA PRO A 110 -17.44 14.46 -38.18
C PRO A 110 -16.88 14.27 -39.58
N THR A 111 -16.18 13.16 -39.81
CA THR A 111 -15.76 12.77 -41.16
C THR A 111 -17.03 12.43 -41.93
N GLY A 112 -17.64 13.45 -42.54
CA GLY A 112 -18.74 13.33 -43.48
C GLY A 112 -18.24 12.67 -44.75
N LYS A 113 -17.99 11.36 -44.69
CA LYS A 113 -18.01 10.50 -45.87
C LYS A 113 -19.42 9.92 -45.93
N GLU A 114 -20.15 10.44 -46.91
CA GLU A 114 -21.47 9.99 -47.33
C GLU A 114 -21.54 8.46 -47.33
N ALA A 115 -22.47 7.94 -46.54
CA ALA A 115 -22.80 6.54 -46.48
C ALA A 115 -23.33 6.11 -47.86
N SER A 116 -22.50 5.40 -48.62
CA SER A 116 -22.98 4.52 -49.68
C SER A 116 -23.65 3.32 -49.02
N PRO A 117 -24.94 3.02 -49.27
CA PRO A 117 -25.55 1.80 -48.78
C PRO A 117 -25.07 0.64 -49.65
N GLY A 118 -23.99 -0.02 -49.24
CA GLY A 118 -23.38 -1.11 -50.00
C GLY A 118 -22.90 -2.24 -49.10
N LEU A 119 -23.65 -3.35 -49.14
CA LEU A 119 -23.21 -4.72 -48.89
C LEU A 119 -22.28 -4.97 -47.69
N VAL A 120 -22.87 -5.47 -46.60
CA VAL A 120 -22.16 -6.35 -45.67
C VAL A 120 -22.05 -7.73 -46.32
N ALA A 121 -21.02 -7.91 -47.14
CA ALA A 121 -20.50 -9.21 -47.54
C ALA A 121 -19.24 -9.47 -46.72
N GLY A 122 -19.14 -10.67 -46.13
CA GLY A 122 -18.03 -11.09 -45.29
C GLY A 122 -16.67 -10.84 -45.94
N GLU A 123 -16.03 -9.75 -45.54
CA GLU A 123 -14.70 -9.40 -46.00
C GLU A 123 -13.69 -10.16 -45.15
N ARG A 124 -13.13 -11.20 -45.76
CA ARG A 124 -11.94 -11.90 -45.26
C ARG A 124 -10.87 -10.84 -45.02
N THR A 125 -10.52 -10.61 -43.76
CA THR A 125 -9.30 -9.89 -43.39
C THR A 125 -8.12 -10.56 -44.09
N ARG A 126 -7.60 -9.87 -45.10
CA ARG A 126 -6.41 -10.29 -45.85
C ARG A 126 -5.23 -10.09 -44.90
N VAL A 127 -4.87 -11.15 -44.21
CA VAL A 127 -3.64 -11.20 -43.41
C VAL A 127 -2.48 -10.82 -44.32
N PRO A 128 -1.64 -9.83 -43.96
CA PRO A 128 -0.47 -9.44 -44.74
C PRO A 128 0.41 -10.65 -45.01
N ASP A 129 0.88 -10.83 -46.24
CA ASP A 129 1.68 -12.00 -46.62
C ASP A 129 2.99 -12.11 -45.82
N SER A 130 3.46 -11.01 -45.21
CA SER A 130 4.60 -11.00 -44.27
C SER A 130 4.37 -11.81 -42.98
N VAL A 131 3.12 -12.11 -42.61
CA VAL A 131 2.81 -12.94 -41.43
C VAL A 131 2.81 -14.44 -41.78
N LYS A 132 2.62 -14.80 -43.06
CA LYS A 132 2.65 -16.21 -43.50
C LYS A 132 4.07 -16.79 -43.51
N ASP A 133 5.06 -15.97 -43.83
CA ASP A 133 6.46 -16.42 -43.85
C ASP A 133 7.01 -16.70 -42.45
N ILE A 134 6.52 -15.99 -41.43
CA ILE A 134 6.88 -16.24 -40.02
C ILE A 134 6.22 -17.52 -39.50
N LEU A 135 5.01 -17.85 -39.96
CA LEU A 135 4.32 -19.08 -39.56
C LEU A 135 4.87 -20.33 -40.27
N LEU A 136 5.43 -20.20 -41.47
CA LEU A 136 6.04 -21.32 -42.19
C LEU A 136 7.46 -21.66 -41.72
N THR A 137 8.14 -20.77 -41.00
CA THR A 137 9.50 -21.04 -40.47
C THR A 137 9.52 -21.82 -39.15
N PHE A 138 8.39 -21.96 -38.45
CA PHE A 138 8.29 -22.72 -37.20
C PHE A 138 7.66 -24.13 -37.33
N GLY A 139 7.26 -24.54 -38.54
CA GLY A 139 6.57 -25.81 -38.80
C GLY A 139 7.50 -26.99 -39.07
N GLY A 140 8.40 -27.31 -38.13
CA GLY A 140 9.20 -28.53 -38.18
C GLY A 140 8.34 -29.77 -37.88
N LYS A 141 8.14 -30.60 -38.91
CA LYS A 141 8.00 -32.07 -38.86
C LYS A 141 7.14 -32.63 -37.70
N GLU A 142 5.83 -32.71 -37.92
CA GLU A 142 5.00 -33.70 -37.22
C GLU A 142 4.17 -34.53 -38.22
N GLU A 143 4.45 -35.83 -38.19
CA GLU A 143 3.71 -36.90 -38.84
C GLU A 143 2.37 -37.12 -38.11
N GLY A 144 1.31 -37.39 -38.88
CA GLY A 144 0.12 -38.11 -38.38
C GLY A 144 -0.99 -37.23 -37.77
N ALA A 145 -1.75 -36.55 -38.62
CA ALA A 145 -2.97 -35.85 -38.22
C ALA A 145 -4.14 -36.82 -37.92
N PRO A 146 -4.70 -36.84 -36.70
CA PRO A 146 -6.06 -37.32 -36.48
C PRO A 146 -7.06 -36.26 -36.99
N LYS A 147 -8.08 -36.73 -37.72
CA LYS A 147 -9.17 -35.91 -38.26
C LYS A 147 -9.83 -35.10 -37.14
N SER A 148 -9.71 -33.77 -37.20
CA SER A 148 -10.40 -32.88 -36.28
C SER A 148 -11.91 -32.93 -36.52
N PRO A 149 -12.73 -33.02 -35.45
CA PRO A 149 -14.18 -32.99 -35.59
C PRO A 149 -14.60 -31.58 -36.03
N THR A 150 -15.43 -31.57 -37.07
CA THR A 150 -16.00 -30.39 -37.71
C THR A 150 -16.65 -29.49 -36.66
N ALA A 151 -16.12 -28.27 -36.50
CA ALA A 151 -16.63 -27.28 -35.56
C ALA A 151 -18.07 -26.91 -35.92
N ARG A 152 -19.00 -27.48 -35.15
CA ARG A 152 -20.43 -27.17 -35.19
C ARG A 152 -20.58 -25.71 -34.78
N GLN A 153 -21.04 -24.87 -35.70
CA GLN A 153 -21.34 -23.45 -35.44
C GLN A 153 -22.25 -23.35 -34.22
N MET A 154 -21.75 -22.74 -33.14
CA MET A 154 -22.59 -22.40 -31.99
C MET A 154 -23.47 -21.20 -32.37
N PRO A 155 -24.74 -21.19 -31.96
CA PRO A 155 -25.62 -20.07 -32.21
C PRO A 155 -25.09 -18.80 -31.52
N ALA A 156 -25.07 -17.69 -32.25
CA ALA A 156 -24.49 -16.40 -31.85
C ALA A 156 -25.05 -15.81 -30.55
N GLY A 157 -26.10 -16.38 -29.96
CA GLY A 157 -26.69 -15.93 -28.69
C GLY A 157 -26.15 -16.61 -27.43
N PHE A 158 -25.38 -17.70 -27.51
CA PHE A 158 -24.98 -18.44 -26.30
C PHE A 158 -23.92 -17.68 -25.47
N VAL A 159 -22.99 -17.00 -26.14
CA VAL A 159 -21.92 -16.24 -25.48
C VAL A 159 -22.50 -15.02 -24.74
N ASP A 160 -23.47 -14.33 -25.34
CA ASP A 160 -24.15 -13.19 -24.70
C ASP A 160 -24.94 -13.60 -23.46
N VAL A 161 -25.61 -14.77 -23.49
CA VAL A 161 -26.36 -15.28 -22.34
C VAL A 161 -25.44 -15.66 -21.18
N MET A 162 -24.24 -16.17 -21.46
CA MET A 162 -23.26 -16.55 -20.43
C MET A 162 -22.49 -15.35 -19.86
N LEU A 163 -22.23 -14.32 -20.65
CA LEU A 163 -21.44 -13.16 -20.22
C LEU A 163 -22.29 -12.07 -19.55
N ALA A 164 -23.59 -11.95 -19.87
CA ALA A 164 -24.45 -10.92 -19.31
C ALA A 164 -24.50 -10.88 -17.76
N PRO A 165 -24.60 -12.02 -17.04
CA PRO A 165 -24.61 -12.01 -15.57
C PRO A 165 -23.28 -11.50 -14.99
N TRP A 166 -22.16 -11.82 -15.64
CA TRP A 166 -20.82 -11.46 -15.16
C TRP A 166 -20.50 -9.98 -15.41
N VAL A 167 -20.91 -9.45 -16.56
CA VAL A 167 -20.84 -8.01 -16.86
C VAL A 167 -21.72 -7.20 -15.89
N GLU A 168 -22.91 -7.70 -15.56
CA GLU A 168 -23.80 -7.03 -14.59
C GLU A 168 -23.23 -7.08 -13.16
N GLN A 169 -22.57 -8.19 -12.78
CA GLN A 169 -21.92 -8.31 -11.49
C GLN A 169 -20.71 -7.37 -11.37
N THR A 170 -19.86 -7.29 -12.39
CA THR A 170 -18.71 -6.37 -12.41
C THR A 170 -19.15 -4.91 -12.38
N ARG A 171 -20.22 -4.56 -13.11
CA ARG A 171 -20.80 -3.21 -13.08
C ARG A 171 -21.28 -2.82 -11.67
N LYS A 172 -21.99 -3.73 -10.99
CA LYS A 172 -22.44 -3.49 -9.60
C LYS A 172 -21.28 -3.30 -8.62
N THR A 173 -20.19 -4.04 -8.80
CA THR A 173 -18.98 -3.88 -7.95
C THR A 173 -18.31 -2.52 -8.19
N VAL A 174 -18.20 -2.08 -9.44
CA VAL A 174 -17.65 -0.77 -9.79
C VAL A 174 -18.53 0.38 -9.29
N ASP A 175 -19.85 0.25 -9.38
CA ASP A 175 -20.77 1.23 -8.83
C ASP A 175 -20.71 1.27 -7.28
N GLY A 176 -20.46 0.11 -6.65
CA GLY A 176 -20.23 0.00 -5.21
C GLY A 176 -18.96 0.71 -4.74
N THR A 177 -17.83 0.51 -5.45
CA THR A 177 -16.57 1.19 -5.12
C THR A 177 -16.66 2.70 -5.36
N ARG A 178 -17.34 3.14 -6.44
CA ARG A 178 -17.57 4.56 -6.68
C ARG A 178 -18.34 5.24 -5.54
N ARG A 179 -19.43 4.63 -5.06
CA ARG A 179 -20.18 5.16 -3.90
C ARG A 179 -19.36 5.17 -2.62
N SER A 180 -18.50 4.18 -2.42
CA SER A 180 -17.59 4.15 -1.26
C SER A 180 -16.58 5.30 -1.30
N VAL A 181 -16.05 5.64 -2.48
CA VAL A 181 -15.12 6.77 -2.65
C VAL A 181 -15.84 8.10 -2.40
N GLU A 182 -17.06 8.28 -2.91
CA GLU A 182 -17.86 9.48 -2.64
C GLU A 182 -18.18 9.64 -1.14
N ARG A 183 -18.44 8.52 -0.44
CA ARG A 183 -18.64 8.50 1.02
C ARG A 183 -17.35 8.83 1.78
N LEU A 184 -16.20 8.37 1.30
CA LEU A 184 -14.90 8.68 1.91
C LEU A 184 -14.50 10.15 1.69
N ASP A 185 -14.74 10.72 0.51
CA ASP A 185 -14.50 12.15 0.22
C ASP A 185 -15.36 13.05 1.13
N SER A 186 -16.64 12.71 1.33
CA SER A 186 -17.51 13.46 2.24
C SER A 186 -17.05 13.38 3.70
N LEU A 187 -16.58 12.21 4.17
CA LEU A 187 -16.01 12.07 5.51
C LEU A 187 -14.70 12.86 5.68
N LEU A 188 -13.82 12.86 4.66
CA LEU A 188 -12.58 13.62 4.69
C LEU A 188 -12.85 15.13 4.73
N ARG A 189 -13.79 15.63 3.92
CA ARG A 189 -14.18 17.05 3.94
C ARG A 189 -14.78 17.46 5.29
N LEU A 190 -15.61 16.60 5.89
CA LEU A 190 -16.18 16.84 7.22
C LEU A 190 -15.09 16.87 8.30
N GLY A 191 -14.15 15.92 8.25
CA GLY A 191 -13.05 15.83 9.21
C GLY A 191 -12.08 17.01 9.12
N ILE A 192 -11.74 17.44 7.90
CA ILE A 192 -10.84 18.59 7.68
C ILE A 192 -11.50 19.89 8.17
N ALA A 193 -12.79 20.10 7.86
CA ALA A 193 -13.51 21.28 8.32
C ALA A 193 -13.55 21.36 9.85
N GLY A 194 -13.89 20.26 10.53
CA GLY A 194 -13.90 20.20 11.99
C GLY A 194 -12.52 20.40 12.62
N ALA A 195 -11.47 19.82 12.03
CA ALA A 195 -10.11 20.00 12.51
C ALA A 195 -9.66 21.47 12.40
N THR A 196 -9.95 22.14 11.29
CA THR A 196 -9.59 23.56 11.12
C THR A 196 -10.26 24.47 12.15
N GLU A 197 -11.52 24.20 12.49
CA GLU A 197 -12.22 24.97 13.54
C GLU A 197 -11.63 24.71 14.93
N ALA A 198 -11.28 23.46 15.24
CA ALA A 198 -10.64 23.10 16.51
C ALA A 198 -9.26 23.78 16.66
N PHE A 199 -8.44 23.79 15.61
CA PHE A 199 -7.15 24.50 15.62
C PHE A 199 -7.31 26.02 15.72
N ALA A 200 -8.32 26.59 15.05
CA ALA A 200 -8.63 28.02 15.18
C ALA A 200 -9.15 28.38 16.58
N ALA A 201 -9.87 27.48 17.25
CA ALA A 201 -10.29 27.65 18.63
C ALA A 201 -9.10 27.56 19.62
N SER A 202 -8.21 26.58 19.43
CA SER A 202 -7.02 26.43 20.29
C SER A 202 -6.04 27.61 20.14
N GLY A 203 -5.87 28.14 18.92
CA GLY A 203 -5.03 29.32 18.69
C GLY A 203 -5.54 30.55 19.46
N ARG A 204 -6.86 30.79 19.43
CA ARG A 204 -7.48 31.91 20.17
C ARG A 204 -7.36 31.75 21.69
N ALA A 205 -7.43 30.53 22.20
CA ALA A 205 -7.20 30.26 23.62
C ALA A 205 -5.74 30.51 24.03
N ALA A 206 -4.77 30.18 23.18
CA ALA A 206 -3.35 30.44 23.45
C ALA A 206 -3.01 31.94 23.43
N ASP A 207 -3.62 32.71 22.52
CA ASP A 207 -3.41 34.16 22.45
C ASP A 207 -4.04 34.90 23.65
N ALA A 208 -5.16 34.40 24.19
CA ALA A 208 -5.79 34.96 25.39
C ALA A 208 -4.96 34.79 26.67
N VAL A 209 -4.05 33.82 26.73
CA VAL A 209 -3.15 33.60 27.89
C VAL A 209 -1.94 34.54 27.86
N LYS A 210 -1.59 35.09 26.70
CA LYS A 210 -0.42 35.97 26.53
C LYS A 210 -0.64 37.43 26.96
N THR A 211 -1.86 37.82 27.29
CA THR A 211 -2.22 39.19 27.73
C THR A 211 -2.36 39.31 29.24
N VAL A 212 -1.61 38.54 30.03
CA VAL A 212 -1.42 38.85 31.45
C VAL A 212 -0.28 39.88 31.56
N PRO A 213 -0.54 41.10 32.06
CA PRO A 213 0.49 42.12 32.19
C PRO A 213 1.59 41.64 33.12
N GLU A 214 2.80 41.73 32.58
CA GLU A 214 4.10 41.45 33.17
C GLU A 214 4.27 42.15 34.53
N ALA A 215 3.86 41.48 35.60
CA ALA A 215 4.12 41.89 36.97
C ALA A 215 5.04 40.86 37.64
N VAL A 216 6.23 41.34 38.01
CA VAL A 216 7.19 40.75 38.93
C VAL A 216 8.04 39.60 38.36
N HIS A 217 9.20 39.98 37.83
CA HIS A 217 10.40 39.15 37.73
C HIS A 217 10.63 38.37 39.03
N GLN A 218 10.35 37.06 39.00
CA GLN A 218 11.04 36.13 39.89
C GLN A 218 12.31 35.63 39.17
N PRO A 219 13.47 35.64 39.85
CA PRO A 219 14.72 35.16 39.27
C PRO A 219 14.58 33.68 38.93
N LYS A 220 14.77 33.39 37.64
CA LYS A 220 14.77 32.04 37.08
C LYS A 220 15.85 31.20 37.79
N PRO A 221 15.56 29.97 38.25
CA PRO A 221 16.59 29.06 38.70
C PRO A 221 17.54 28.80 37.53
N VAL A 222 18.82 29.08 37.76
CA VAL A 222 19.89 28.89 36.78
C VAL A 222 20.03 27.40 36.55
N ASP A 223 19.72 26.95 35.34
CA ASP A 223 20.01 25.57 34.92
C ASP A 223 21.53 25.33 35.05
N PRO A 224 21.96 24.27 35.75
CA PRO A 224 23.37 24.01 35.96
C PRO A 224 24.06 23.81 34.61
N ASN A 225 25.04 24.67 34.33
CA ASN A 225 25.83 24.61 33.11
C ASN A 225 26.65 23.31 33.11
N PRO A 226 26.43 22.37 32.17
CA PRO A 226 27.09 21.07 32.16
C PRO A 226 28.59 21.14 31.84
N LEU A 227 29.13 22.34 31.60
CA LEU A 227 30.54 22.59 31.33
C LEU A 227 31.28 23.24 32.51
N ASP A 228 30.62 23.43 33.65
CA ASP A 228 31.29 23.97 34.84
C ASP A 228 32.22 22.89 35.46
N PRO A 229 33.55 23.07 35.47
CA PRO A 229 34.49 22.09 36.03
C PRO A 229 34.33 21.88 37.54
N SER A 230 33.53 22.71 38.21
CA SER A 230 33.22 22.61 39.64
C SER A 230 32.52 21.29 40.04
N PHE A 231 31.85 20.60 39.10
CA PHE A 231 31.21 19.31 39.38
C PHE A 231 32.18 18.15 39.66
N LEU A 232 33.46 18.27 39.27
CA LEU A 232 34.45 17.22 39.48
C LEU A 232 34.94 17.09 40.94
N HIS A 233 34.60 18.05 41.80
CA HIS A 233 34.96 18.03 43.23
C HIS A 233 33.80 17.67 44.16
N GLN A 234 32.62 17.39 43.63
CA GLN A 234 31.50 16.93 44.44
C GLN A 234 31.67 15.44 44.74
N ALA A 235 32.06 15.13 45.99
CA ALA A 235 32.17 13.77 46.47
C ALA A 235 30.82 13.04 46.24
N PRO A 236 30.85 11.79 45.75
CA PRO A 236 29.63 11.02 45.50
C PRO A 236 28.79 10.99 46.77
N THR A 237 27.59 11.54 46.69
CA THR A 237 26.63 11.50 47.78
C THR A 237 26.28 10.04 47.99
N VAL A 238 26.79 9.45 49.07
CA VAL A 238 26.47 8.07 49.46
C VAL A 238 24.96 8.02 49.63
N PRO A 239 24.23 7.21 48.84
CA PRO A 239 22.79 7.08 48.98
C PRO A 239 22.50 6.62 50.41
N GLN A 240 21.73 7.43 51.13
CA GLN A 240 21.24 7.05 52.45
C GLN A 240 20.46 5.74 52.33
N PRO A 241 20.67 4.77 53.23
CA PRO A 241 19.87 3.56 53.26
C PRO A 241 18.40 3.97 53.39
N GLY A 242 17.60 3.53 52.43
CA GLY A 242 16.16 3.74 52.46
C GLY A 242 15.54 3.09 53.71
N PRO A 243 14.38 3.57 54.18
CA PRO A 243 13.72 3.02 55.35
C PRO A 243 13.50 1.52 55.15
N GLU A 244 13.97 0.73 56.12
CA GLU A 244 13.70 -0.70 56.24
C GLU A 244 12.20 -0.94 56.08
N VAL A 245 11.84 -1.66 55.01
CA VAL A 245 10.47 -2.11 54.80
C VAL A 245 10.29 -3.30 55.74
N ASP A 246 9.47 -3.08 56.76
CA ASP A 246 9.13 -4.05 57.79
C ASP A 246 8.27 -5.17 57.16
N ASP A 247 8.90 -6.30 56.83
CA ASP A 247 8.24 -7.50 56.30
C ASP A 247 7.43 -8.19 57.41
N THR A 248 6.27 -7.62 57.74
CA THR A 248 5.21 -8.28 58.51
C THR A 248 4.07 -8.66 57.56
N VAL A 249 4.28 -9.72 56.78
CA VAL A 249 3.19 -10.43 56.10
C VAL A 249 2.78 -11.61 56.99
N GLU A 250 1.80 -11.33 57.84
CA GLU A 250 1.05 -12.34 58.59
C GLU A 250 0.30 -13.26 57.63
N ALA A 251 0.37 -14.55 57.95
CA ALA A 251 -0.35 -15.62 57.30
C ALA A 251 -1.86 -15.52 57.54
N LEU A 252 -2.64 -15.60 56.44
CA LEU A 252 -4.03 -16.01 56.41
C LEU A 252 -4.27 -16.87 55.15
#